data_AF-A0A925QA44-F1
#
_entry.id   AF-A0A925QA44-F1
#
_cell.length_a   1.000
_cell.length_b   1.000
_cell.length_c   1.000
_cell.angle_alpha   90.00
_cell.angle_beta   90.00
_cell.angle_gamma   90.00
#
_symmetry.space_group_name_H-M   'P 1'
#
loop_
_entity.id
_entity.type
_entity.pdbx_description
1 polymer ?
#
loop_
_entity_poly.entity_id
_entity_poly.type
_entity_poly.pdbx_seq_one_letter_code
_entity_poly.pdbx_strand_id
1 'polypeptide(L)' 'MSQTLDAIIDEDGAVRLLRPVHLSGARRALVTILDDQADWEGDLDAGYREMALDEERETEALELAEATIGDVSDETR' A
#
# COMPACT_ATOMS: atom_id res chain seq x y z
N MET A 1 -12.44 -30.27 4.14
CA MET A 1 -11.38 -29.24 3.99
C MET A 1 -11.88 -28.18 3.04
N SER A 2 -11.95 -26.93 3.50
CA SER A 2 -12.18 -25.75 2.67
C SER A 2 -10.85 -25.22 2.15
N GLN A 3 -10.83 -24.76 0.89
CA GLN A 3 -9.71 -24.04 0.30
C GLN A 3 -10.19 -22.62 0.02
N THR A 4 -9.42 -21.62 0.43
CA THR A 4 -9.68 -20.21 0.11
C THR A 4 -8.90 -19.86 -1.16
N LEU A 5 -9.55 -19.14 -2.08
CA LEU A 5 -8.99 -18.74 -3.37
C LEU A 5 -9.22 -17.25 -3.58
N ASP A 6 -8.25 -16.57 -4.17
CA ASP A 6 -8.40 -15.16 -4.53
C ASP A 6 -9.04 -15.03 -5.92
N ALA A 7 -10.02 -14.13 -6.01
CA ALA A 7 -10.79 -13.89 -7.23
C ALA A 7 -11.19 -12.42 -7.31
N ILE A 8 -11.42 -11.94 -8.52
CA ILE A 8 -12.03 -10.65 -8.81
C ILE A 8 -13.46 -10.91 -9.29
N ILE A 9 -14.38 -10.04 -8.91
CA ILE A 9 -15.75 -10.01 -9.41
C ILE A 9 -15.87 -8.74 -10.26
N ASP A 10 -16.23 -8.89 -11.53
CA ASP A 10 -16.45 -7.74 -12.42
C ASP A 10 -17.85 -7.13 -12.24
N GLU A 11 -18.10 -6.02 -12.95
CA GLU A 11 -19.36 -5.27 -12.87
C GLU A 11 -20.59 -6.07 -13.35
N ASP A 12 -20.38 -7.07 -14.22
CA ASP A 12 -21.41 -8.00 -14.69
C ASP A 12 -21.65 -9.16 -13.70
N GLY A 13 -20.88 -9.22 -12.61
CA GLY A 13 -20.93 -10.25 -11.57
C GLY A 13 -20.19 -11.53 -11.94
N ALA A 14 -19.36 -11.53 -12.98
CA ALA A 14 -18.55 -12.68 -13.35
C ALA A 14 -17.34 -12.81 -12.39
N VAL A 15 -17.15 -14.03 -11.87
CA VAL A 15 -16.06 -14.35 -10.93
C VAL A 15 -14.86 -14.88 -11.70
N ARG A 16 -13.71 -14.19 -11.61
CA ARG A 16 -12.45 -14.58 -12.23
C ARG A 16 -11.41 -14.91 -11.16
N LEU A 17 -10.97 -16.16 -11.12
CA LEU A 17 -9.89 -16.58 -10.23
C LEU A 17 -8.57 -15.91 -10.65
N LEU A 18 -7.82 -15.38 -9.68
CA LEU A 18 -6.50 -14.80 -9.92
C LEU A 18 -5.45 -15.87 -10.23
N ARG A 19 -5.68 -17.10 -9.76
CA ARG A 19 -4.78 -18.24 -9.91
C ARG A 19 -5.54 -19.49 -10.34
N PRO A 20 -4.95 -20.38 -11.15
CA PRO A 20 -5.57 -21.65 -11.51
C PRO A 20 -5.81 -22.51 -10.27
N VAL A 21 -7.00 -23.09 -10.15
CA VAL A 21 -7.32 -24.07 -9.10
C VAL A 21 -7.49 -25.46 -9.70
N HIS A 22 -6.91 -26.46 -9.05
CA HIS A 22 -7.08 -27.85 -9.45
C HIS A 22 -8.19 -28.50 -8.61
N LEU A 23 -9.34 -28.75 -9.23
CA LEU A 23 -10.46 -29.44 -8.61
C LEU A 23 -10.54 -30.87 -9.15
N SER A 24 -10.70 -31.84 -8.25
CA SER A 24 -10.85 -33.26 -8.60
C SER A 24 -12.20 -33.60 -9.25
N GLY A 25 -13.02 -32.60 -9.56
CA GLY A 25 -14.41 -32.71 -10.03
C GLY A 25 -15.20 -31.44 -9.73
N ALA A 26 -16.44 -31.37 -10.22
CA ALA A 26 -17.33 -30.24 -9.94
C ALA A 26 -17.65 -30.13 -8.44
N ARG A 27 -17.49 -28.93 -7.86
CA ARG A 27 -17.76 -28.67 -6.44
C ARG A 27 -18.56 -27.38 -6.27
N ARG A 28 -19.35 -27.32 -5.20
CA ARG A 28 -20.01 -26.08 -4.76
C ARG A 28 -18.99 -25.17 -4.09
N ALA A 29 -19.00 -23.87 -4.42
CA ALA A 29 -18.18 -22.85 -3.80
C ALA A 29 -19.05 -21.91 -2.95
N LEU A 30 -18.46 -21.38 -1.87
CA LEU A 30 -19.00 -20.25 -1.12
C LEU A 30 -18.24 -19.01 -1.58
N VAL A 31 -18.95 -17.94 -1.94
CA VAL A 31 -18.36 -16.66 -2.36
C VAL A 31 -18.57 -15.67 -1.23
N THR A 32 -17.48 -15.08 -0.75
CA THR A 32 -17.51 -13.96 0.19
C THR A 32 -17.01 -12.74 -0.56
N ILE A 33 -17.85 -11.71 -0.65
CA ILE A 33 -17.49 -10.42 -1.23
C ILE A 33 -16.96 -9.56 -0.09
N LEU A 34 -15.75 -9.02 -0.26
CA LEU A 34 -15.16 -8.07 0.68
C LEU A 34 -15.50 -6.66 0.19
N ASP A 35 -15.92 -5.78 1.11
CA ASP A 35 -16.30 -4.39 0.81
C ASP A 35 -15.08 -3.47 0.62
N ASP A 36 -13.88 -4.04 0.69
CA ASP A 36 -12.64 -3.35 0.40
C ASP A 36 -12.60 -3.04 -1.10
N GLN A 37 -12.64 -1.75 -1.45
CA GLN A 37 -12.41 -1.33 -2.82
C GLN A 37 -10.99 -1.77 -3.16
N ALA A 38 -10.87 -2.68 -4.13
CA ALA A 38 -9.58 -3.23 -4.54
C ALA A 38 -8.72 -2.15 -5.25
N ASP A 39 -8.36 -1.09 -4.53
CA ASP A 39 -7.55 0.04 -4.97
C ASP A 39 -6.07 -0.32 -4.90
N TRP A 40 -5.69 -1.44 -5.53
CA TRP A 40 -4.28 -1.86 -5.62
C TRP A 40 -3.41 -0.83 -6.37
N GLU A 41 -4.00 0.05 -7.19
CA GLU A 41 -3.29 1.15 -7.87
C GLU A 41 -3.40 2.50 -7.14
N GLY A 42 -4.52 2.77 -6.46
CA GLY A 42 -4.71 4.02 -5.72
C GLY A 42 -3.85 4.11 -4.46
N ASP A 43 -3.63 2.98 -3.78
CA ASP A 43 -2.85 2.88 -2.55
C ASP A 43 -1.34 3.11 -2.80
N LEU A 44 -0.83 2.67 -3.96
CA LEU A 44 0.57 2.86 -4.33
C LEU A 44 0.90 4.34 -4.61
N ASP A 45 0.06 5.03 -5.37
CA ASP A 45 0.25 6.47 -5.67
C ASP A 45 0.15 7.33 -4.39
N ALA A 46 -0.78 7.00 -3.50
CA ALA A 46 -0.88 7.64 -2.19
C ALA A 46 0.39 7.42 -1.35
N GLY A 47 0.90 6.18 -1.31
CA GLY A 47 2.15 5.86 -0.63
C GLY A 47 3.36 6.60 -1.20
N TYR A 48 3.46 6.76 -2.53
CA TYR A 48 4.53 7.54 -3.14
C TYR A 48 4.46 9.03 -2.81
N ARG A 49 3.26 9.61 -2.77
CA ARG A 49 3.06 11.01 -2.37
C ARG A 49 3.40 11.23 -0.90
N GLU A 50 3.04 10.30 -0.02
CA GLU A 50 3.38 10.37 1.41
C GLU A 50 4.90 10.33 1.62
N MET A 51 5.60 9.40 0.95
CA MET A 51 7.07 9.32 1.03
C MET A 51 7.76 10.60 0.54
N ALA A 52 7.27 11.22 -0.53
CA ALA A 52 7.81 12.48 -1.02
C ALA A 52 7.66 13.62 0.01
N LEU A 53 6.51 13.69 0.68
CA LEU A 53 6.24 14.67 1.75
C LEU A 53 7.10 14.43 3.00
N ASP A 54 7.44 13.18 3.30
CA ASP A 54 8.36 12.84 4.39
C ASP A 54 9.79 13.28 4.08
N GLU A 55 10.27 13.09 2.85
CA GLU A 55 11.62 13.48 2.43
C GLU A 55 11.82 15.00 2.48
N GLU A 56 10.82 15.78 2.07
CA GLU A 56 10.83 17.25 2.20
C GLU A 56 10.97 17.68 3.67
N ARG A 57 10.18 17.06 4.56
CA ARG A 57 10.23 17.35 6.00
C ARG A 57 11.55 16.97 6.65
N GLU A 58 12.15 15.85 6.25
CA GLU A 58 13.46 15.43 6.74
C GLU A 58 14.56 16.39 6.29
N THR A 59 14.50 16.86 5.04
CA THR A 59 15.45 17.84 4.50
C THR A 59 15.38 19.16 5.27
N GLU A 60 14.18 19.68 5.51
CA GLU A 60 13.97 20.90 6.31
C GLU A 60 14.51 20.73 7.75
N ALA A 61 14.28 19.56 8.36
CA ALA A 61 14.79 19.27 9.70
C ALA A 61 16.33 19.21 9.75
N LEU A 62 16.97 18.67 8.70
CA LEU A 62 18.42 18.65 8.56
C LEU A 62 19.00 20.05 8.38
N GLU A 63 18.42 20.88 7.52
CA GLU A 63 18.86 22.27 7.34
C GLU A 63 18.75 23.07 8.65
N LEU A 64 17.66 22.87 9.40
CA LEU A 64 17.48 23.49 10.72
C LEU A 64 18.54 23.02 11.73
N ALA A 65 18.87 21.73 11.72
CA ALA A 65 19.89 21.16 12.60
C ALA A 65 21.29 21.71 12.29
N GLU A 66 21.65 21.82 11.01
CA GLU A 66 22.92 22.38 10.57
C GLU A 66 23.06 23.86 10.92
N ALA A 67 22.00 24.65 10.71
CA ALA A 67 21.97 26.08 11.09
C ALA A 67 22.17 26.28 12.60
N THR A 68 21.51 25.46 13.43
CA THR A 68 21.63 25.54 14.89
C THR A 68 23.04 25.14 15.38
N ILE A 69 23.68 24.16 14.76
CA ILE A 69 25.05 23.73 15.10
C ILE A 69 26.09 24.81 14.74
N GLY A 70 25.85 25.54 13.65
CA GLY A 70 26.69 26.69 13.24
C GLY A 70 26.65 27.83 14.26
N ASP A 71 25.47 28.20 14.74
CA ASP A 71 25.30 29.30 15.70
C ASP A 71 25.94 29.02 17.07
N VAL A 72 25.88 27.78 17.57
CA VAL A 72 26.53 27.39 18.84
C VAL A 72 28.07 27.46 18.76
N SER A 73 28.64 27.29 17.57
CA SER A 73 30.09 27.31 17.36
C SER A 73 30.69 28.71 17.26
N ASP A 74 29.89 29.74 16.96
CA ASP A 74 30.36 31.14 16.90
C ASP A 74 30.36 31.82 18.29
N GLU A 75 29.59 31.29 19.27
CA GLU A 75 29.47 31.86 20.62
C GLU A 75 30.63 31.50 21.58
N THR A 76 31.52 30.56 21.21
CA THR A 76 32.66 30.12 22.04
C THR A 76 34.00 30.83 21.72
N ARG A 77 34.00 31.93 20.96
CA ARG A 77 35.19 32.78 20.71
C ARG A 77 35.30 33.94 21.71
#